data_AF-A0AAF0D2M3-F1
#
_entry.id   AF-A0AAF0D2M3-F1
#
_cell.length_a   1.000
_cell.length_b   1.000
_cell.length_c   1.000
_cell.angle_alpha   90.00
_cell.angle_beta   90.00
_cell.angle_gamma   90.00
#
_symmetry.space_group_name_H-M   'P 1'
#
loop_
_entity.id
_entity.type
_entity.pdbx_description
1 polymer ?
#
loop_
_entity_poly.entity_id
_entity_poly.type
_entity_poly.pdbx_seq_one_letter_code
_entity_poly.pdbx_strand_id
1 'polypeptide(L)'
;MNYEKNESYSTCTLAKELATEFEKKFDFQERLSRVDLTQINHIVNEFKLNQDLCKVIYILELENKLTPLQSYNYLTWIMKIYEETGNHIPETPTYIFKFAAREGAWLQFLYGKFKYAIEDKLRPLINTELSIDFKESTPVERISDLLNSRCNLINYYIIPLIDRWIIEHDNLNQSYAAAALLSPIIKTDPSEAYKKLIEAVNSAKDFFFTLDILTEKKDLEEDVKIKLQIIETRRSLLKPLKEMPSTTLAQVLLQAIPRIKPELTTPPSSNILIVHAPVTRNGLVGPDFKSPIDFLERDILLAKKRPELERCDFLSKTVTKVFKNLNYQIPNQLEAAYTIVKEVLERFNHHPPSRKQFIRIIYKEAGKQILENNLSKISEKELYEYLNCKRPIPREQIIEKISEYFMKKLGLEKSW
;
A
#
# COMPACT_ATOMS: atom_id res chain seq x y z
N MET A 1 16.81 -37.53 -1.90
CA MET A 1 17.04 -36.46 -2.89
C MET A 1 15.89 -36.46 -3.89
N ASN A 2 14.81 -35.73 -3.59
CA ASN A 2 13.63 -35.58 -4.46
C ASN A 2 12.84 -34.34 -4.02
N TYR A 3 13.44 -33.16 -4.13
CA TYR A 3 12.79 -31.90 -3.73
C TYR A 3 12.77 -30.82 -4.83
N GLU A 4 13.21 -31.11 -6.06
CA GLU A 4 13.28 -30.09 -7.13
C GLU A 4 12.21 -30.24 -8.24
N LYS A 5 11.28 -31.19 -8.14
CA LYS A 5 10.27 -31.42 -9.18
C LYS A 5 8.86 -30.85 -8.91
N ASN A 6 8.62 -30.23 -7.75
CA ASN A 6 7.28 -29.75 -7.39
C ASN A 6 7.01 -28.26 -7.64
N GLU A 7 8.03 -27.40 -7.81
CA GLU A 7 7.81 -25.97 -8.03
C GLU A 7 7.49 -25.61 -9.49
N SER A 8 7.92 -26.42 -10.47
CA SER A 8 7.60 -26.20 -11.89
C SER A 8 6.17 -26.60 -12.29
N TYR A 9 5.49 -27.41 -11.46
CA TYR A 9 4.11 -27.85 -11.72
C TYR A 9 3.04 -26.91 -11.15
N SER A 10 3.39 -26.08 -10.15
CA SER A 10 2.49 -25.06 -9.56
C SER A 10 2.47 -23.74 -10.34
N THR A 11 3.52 -23.48 -11.13
CA THR A 11 3.76 -22.20 -11.80
C THR A 11 3.07 -22.09 -13.15
N CYS A 12 2.93 -23.23 -13.85
CA CYS A 12 2.17 -23.32 -15.08
C CYS A 12 0.65 -23.30 -14.82
N THR A 13 0.20 -23.72 -13.64
CA THR A 13 -1.22 -23.85 -13.26
C THR A 13 -1.88 -22.50 -13.01
N LEU A 14 -1.26 -21.56 -12.30
CA LEU A 14 -1.92 -20.27 -11.96
C LEU A 14 -2.06 -19.32 -13.17
N ALA A 15 -1.03 -19.23 -14.02
CA ALA A 15 -1.11 -18.47 -15.27
C ALA A 15 -2.10 -19.12 -16.24
N LYS A 16 -2.12 -20.46 -16.31
CA LYS A 16 -3.17 -21.20 -17.03
C LYS A 16 -4.53 -21.03 -16.38
N GLU A 17 -4.66 -20.89 -15.07
CA GLU A 17 -5.93 -20.68 -14.35
C GLU A 17 -6.47 -19.29 -14.63
N LEU A 18 -5.64 -18.24 -14.61
CA LEU A 18 -6.05 -16.89 -15.02
C LEU A 18 -6.46 -16.86 -16.51
N ALA A 19 -5.74 -17.57 -17.39
CA ALA A 19 -6.06 -17.67 -18.81
C ALA A 19 -7.30 -18.57 -19.09
N THR A 20 -7.44 -19.72 -18.42
CA THR A 20 -8.64 -20.59 -18.55
C THR A 20 -9.85 -20.00 -17.86
N GLU A 21 -9.69 -19.18 -16.83
CA GLU A 21 -10.79 -18.39 -16.28
C GLU A 21 -11.22 -17.27 -17.21
N PHE A 22 -10.29 -16.64 -17.95
CA PHE A 22 -10.65 -15.71 -19.03
C PHE A 22 -11.53 -16.42 -20.08
N GLU A 23 -11.18 -17.64 -20.47
CA GLU A 23 -11.98 -18.44 -21.41
C GLU A 23 -13.30 -18.98 -20.83
N LYS A 24 -13.38 -19.26 -19.52
CA LYS A 24 -14.54 -19.90 -18.88
C LYS A 24 -15.55 -18.96 -18.22
N LYS A 25 -15.22 -17.69 -17.96
CA LYS A 25 -16.09 -16.75 -17.21
C LYS A 25 -16.64 -15.58 -18.01
N PHE A 26 -16.19 -15.35 -19.24
CA PHE A 26 -16.59 -14.19 -20.02
C PHE A 26 -17.36 -14.57 -21.29
N ASP A 27 -18.57 -15.10 -21.12
CA ASP A 27 -19.54 -15.17 -22.22
C ASP A 27 -20.11 -13.76 -22.50
N PHE A 28 -19.22 -12.87 -22.93
CA PHE A 28 -19.57 -11.50 -23.27
C PHE A 28 -20.40 -11.46 -24.57
N GLN A 29 -20.25 -12.48 -25.42
CA GLN A 29 -21.01 -12.65 -26.66
C GLN A 29 -22.51 -12.87 -26.39
N GLU A 30 -22.86 -13.83 -25.55
CA GLU A 30 -24.26 -14.09 -25.22
C GLU A 30 -24.90 -12.85 -24.57
N ARG A 31 -24.16 -12.18 -23.68
CA ARG A 31 -24.65 -10.97 -23.01
C ARG A 31 -24.86 -9.81 -23.97
N LEU A 32 -23.93 -9.56 -24.89
CA LEU A 32 -24.08 -8.56 -25.95
C LEU A 32 -25.31 -8.84 -26.81
N SER A 33 -25.60 -10.11 -27.11
CA SER A 33 -26.76 -10.49 -27.93
C SER A 33 -28.12 -10.18 -27.26
N ARG A 34 -28.15 -10.11 -25.92
CA ARG A 34 -29.36 -9.89 -25.11
C ARG A 34 -29.67 -8.41 -24.86
N VAL A 35 -28.78 -7.49 -25.21
CA VAL A 35 -28.99 -6.05 -25.00
C VAL A 35 -29.87 -5.48 -26.11
N ASP A 36 -31.02 -4.94 -25.72
CA ASP A 36 -31.94 -4.28 -26.63
C ASP A 36 -31.39 -2.93 -27.11
N LEU A 37 -31.60 -2.63 -28.39
CA LEU A 37 -31.14 -1.38 -29.00
C LEU A 37 -31.74 -0.12 -28.36
N THR A 38 -32.95 -0.22 -27.80
CA THR A 38 -33.61 0.90 -27.12
C THR A 38 -32.85 1.35 -25.86
N GLN A 39 -32.19 0.41 -25.18
CA GLN A 39 -31.47 0.68 -23.94
C GLN A 39 -30.17 1.45 -24.19
N ILE A 40 -29.54 1.26 -25.35
CA ILE A 40 -28.25 1.87 -25.69
C ILE A 40 -28.36 3.20 -26.46
N ASN A 41 -29.57 3.63 -26.82
CA ASN A 41 -29.79 4.82 -27.66
C ASN A 41 -29.14 6.08 -27.09
N HIS A 42 -29.13 6.24 -25.77
CA HIS A 42 -28.47 7.38 -25.11
C HIS A 42 -26.95 7.38 -25.35
N ILE A 43 -26.30 6.22 -25.21
CA ILE A 43 -24.85 6.02 -25.47
C ILE A 43 -24.54 6.22 -26.95
N VAL A 44 -25.38 5.69 -27.85
CA VAL A 44 -25.22 5.87 -29.30
C VAL A 44 -25.26 7.36 -29.67
N ASN A 45 -26.20 8.11 -29.10
CA ASN A 45 -26.33 9.54 -29.37
C ASN A 45 -25.17 10.36 -28.79
N GLU A 46 -24.65 9.96 -27.63
CA GLU A 46 -23.55 10.64 -26.95
C GLU A 46 -22.21 10.40 -27.66
N PHE A 47 -21.86 9.14 -27.89
CA PHE A 47 -20.52 8.74 -28.34
C PHE A 47 -20.41 8.45 -29.84
N LYS A 48 -21.54 8.35 -30.56
CA LYS A 48 -21.59 8.12 -32.02
C LYS A 48 -20.79 6.90 -32.49
N LEU A 49 -20.73 5.85 -31.67
CA LEU A 49 -20.08 4.58 -32.00
C LEU A 49 -21.07 3.59 -32.64
N ASN A 50 -20.50 2.53 -33.24
CA ASN A 50 -21.29 1.39 -33.67
C ASN A 50 -22.10 0.79 -32.49
N GLN A 51 -23.32 0.35 -32.77
CA GLN A 51 -24.26 -0.17 -31.78
C GLN A 51 -23.65 -1.29 -30.93
N ASP A 52 -22.88 -2.21 -31.51
CA ASP A 52 -22.30 -3.33 -30.75
C ASP A 52 -21.22 -2.85 -29.76
N LEU A 53 -20.47 -1.80 -30.10
CA LEU A 53 -19.54 -1.15 -29.16
C LEU A 53 -20.30 -0.41 -28.05
N CYS A 54 -21.41 0.25 -28.38
CA CYS A 54 -22.27 0.89 -27.38
C CYS A 54 -22.86 -0.12 -26.39
N LYS A 55 -23.21 -1.35 -26.84
CA LYS A 55 -23.66 -2.42 -25.95
C LYS A 55 -22.55 -2.85 -24.96
N VAL A 56 -21.28 -2.86 -25.38
CA VAL A 56 -20.15 -3.12 -24.46
C VAL A 56 -20.11 -2.08 -23.35
N ILE A 57 -20.19 -0.80 -23.73
CA ILE A 57 -20.20 0.32 -22.78
C ILE A 57 -21.35 0.18 -21.79
N TYR A 58 -22.56 -0.08 -22.29
CA TYR A 58 -23.75 -0.28 -21.47
C TYR A 58 -23.59 -1.42 -20.45
N ILE A 59 -23.08 -2.58 -20.90
CA ILE A 59 -22.87 -3.74 -20.02
C ILE A 59 -21.87 -3.39 -18.91
N LEU A 60 -20.75 -2.75 -19.24
CA LEU A 60 -19.70 -2.42 -18.27
C LEU A 60 -20.13 -1.35 -17.28
N GLU A 61 -20.97 -0.41 -17.71
CA GLU A 61 -21.61 0.59 -16.86
C GLU A 61 -22.59 -0.07 -15.88
N LEU A 62 -23.49 -0.93 -16.35
CA LEU A 62 -24.45 -1.65 -15.50
C LEU A 62 -23.76 -2.48 -14.42
N GLU A 63 -22.61 -3.06 -14.72
CA GLU A 63 -21.82 -3.82 -13.76
C GLU A 63 -20.99 -2.97 -12.79
N ASN A 64 -21.06 -1.64 -12.89
CA ASN A 64 -20.23 -0.69 -12.16
C ASN A 64 -18.73 -1.00 -12.26
N LYS A 65 -18.28 -1.49 -13.43
CA LYS A 65 -16.85 -1.77 -13.67
C LYS A 65 -16.13 -0.53 -14.17
N LEU A 66 -16.77 0.20 -15.07
CA LEU A 66 -16.20 1.32 -15.81
C LEU A 66 -17.26 2.38 -16.04
N THR A 67 -16.83 3.64 -16.11
CA THR A 67 -17.71 4.70 -16.61
C THR A 67 -17.86 4.58 -18.13
N PRO A 68 -18.94 5.13 -18.72
CA PRO A 68 -19.12 5.14 -20.17
C PRO A 68 -17.92 5.74 -20.92
N LEU A 69 -17.41 6.86 -20.40
CA LEU A 69 -16.25 7.56 -20.97
C LEU A 69 -14.97 6.71 -20.95
N GLN A 70 -14.70 5.98 -19.87
CA GLN A 70 -13.51 5.11 -19.79
C GLN A 70 -13.58 3.97 -20.80
N SER A 71 -14.74 3.34 -20.92
CA SER A 71 -14.98 2.27 -21.89
C SER A 71 -14.85 2.80 -23.33
N TYR A 72 -15.44 3.97 -23.61
CA TYR A 72 -15.31 4.67 -24.88
C TYR A 72 -13.85 4.98 -25.23
N ASN A 73 -13.08 5.56 -24.29
CA ASN A 73 -11.69 5.92 -24.51
C ASN A 73 -10.81 4.70 -24.82
N TYR A 74 -11.05 3.57 -24.14
CA TYR A 74 -10.35 2.32 -24.45
C TYR A 74 -10.71 1.80 -25.84
N LEU A 75 -12.01 1.68 -26.15
CA LEU A 75 -12.49 1.13 -27.42
C LEU A 75 -12.01 1.95 -28.63
N THR A 76 -12.09 3.27 -28.53
CA THR A 76 -11.60 4.17 -29.60
C THR A 76 -10.07 4.12 -29.73
N TRP A 77 -9.34 4.03 -28.63
CA TRP A 77 -7.88 3.88 -28.66
C TRP A 77 -7.46 2.59 -29.36
N ILE A 78 -8.09 1.46 -29.05
CA ILE A 78 -7.72 0.19 -29.68
C ILE A 78 -8.10 0.18 -31.17
N MET A 79 -9.28 0.69 -31.54
CA MET A 79 -9.69 0.82 -32.96
C MET A 79 -8.68 1.65 -33.76
N LYS A 80 -8.26 2.79 -33.21
CA LYS A 80 -7.25 3.65 -33.84
C LYS A 80 -5.92 2.92 -34.05
N ILE A 81 -5.50 2.07 -33.12
CA ILE A 81 -4.28 1.27 -33.27
C ILE A 81 -4.43 0.23 -34.39
N TYR A 82 -5.59 -0.41 -34.49
CA TYR A 82 -5.89 -1.34 -35.60
C TYR A 82 -5.83 -0.62 -36.95
N GLU A 83 -6.37 0.60 -37.04
CA GLU A 83 -6.26 1.45 -38.23
C GLU A 83 -4.81 1.82 -38.56
N GLU A 84 -4.03 2.30 -37.57
CA GLU A 84 -2.64 2.72 -37.74
C GLU A 84 -1.70 1.57 -38.15
N THR A 85 -2.00 0.34 -37.72
CA THR A 85 -1.21 -0.85 -38.04
C THR A 85 -1.64 -1.53 -39.34
N GLY A 86 -2.65 -0.99 -40.04
CA GLY A 86 -3.17 -1.56 -41.30
C GLY A 86 -4.07 -2.77 -41.13
N ASN A 87 -4.50 -3.09 -39.89
CA ASN A 87 -5.41 -4.19 -39.58
C ASN A 87 -6.84 -3.65 -39.39
N HIS A 88 -7.39 -3.00 -40.39
CA HIS A 88 -8.73 -2.42 -40.30
C HIS A 88 -9.77 -3.48 -39.94
N ILE A 89 -10.60 -3.22 -38.93
CA ILE A 89 -11.71 -4.10 -38.54
C ILE A 89 -12.82 -3.93 -39.59
N PRO A 90 -13.15 -4.93 -40.40
CA PRO A 90 -14.14 -4.75 -41.45
C PRO A 90 -15.47 -4.25 -40.88
N GLU A 91 -16.10 -3.26 -41.52
CA GLU A 91 -17.38 -2.66 -41.07
C GLU A 91 -18.60 -3.59 -41.20
N THR A 92 -18.36 -4.89 -41.33
CA THR A 92 -19.37 -5.92 -41.34
C THR A 92 -19.85 -6.24 -39.91
N PRO A 93 -21.17 -6.34 -39.67
CA PRO A 93 -21.73 -6.57 -38.34
C PRO A 93 -21.12 -7.75 -37.60
N THR A 94 -20.84 -8.87 -38.29
CA THR A 94 -20.26 -10.07 -37.67
C THR A 94 -18.85 -9.83 -37.12
N TYR A 95 -18.02 -9.05 -37.80
CA TYR A 95 -16.66 -8.77 -37.36
C TYR A 95 -16.65 -7.73 -36.24
N ILE A 96 -17.47 -6.68 -36.35
CA ILE A 96 -17.61 -5.68 -35.28
C ILE A 96 -18.16 -6.32 -34.00
N PHE A 97 -19.15 -7.20 -34.11
CA PHE A 97 -19.70 -7.91 -32.95
C PHE A 97 -18.64 -8.78 -32.25
N LYS A 98 -17.87 -9.57 -33.02
CA LYS A 98 -16.78 -10.40 -32.46
C LYS A 98 -15.71 -9.56 -31.80
N PHE A 99 -15.32 -8.45 -32.44
CA PHE A 99 -14.39 -7.49 -31.88
C PHE A 99 -14.92 -6.90 -30.57
N ALA A 100 -16.14 -6.36 -30.58
CA ALA A 100 -16.80 -5.79 -29.41
C ALA A 100 -16.87 -6.79 -28.24
N ALA A 101 -17.21 -8.05 -28.51
CA ALA A 101 -17.24 -9.10 -27.49
C ALA A 101 -15.87 -9.39 -26.88
N ARG A 102 -14.83 -9.49 -27.72
CA ARG A 102 -13.46 -9.71 -27.27
C ARG A 102 -12.95 -8.54 -26.42
N GLU A 103 -13.10 -7.31 -26.91
CA GLU A 103 -12.65 -6.12 -26.16
C GLU A 103 -13.44 -5.90 -24.87
N GLY A 104 -14.75 -6.19 -24.89
CA GLY A 104 -15.59 -6.16 -23.69
C GLY A 104 -15.11 -7.13 -22.61
N ALA A 105 -14.74 -8.36 -23.00
CA ALA A 105 -14.16 -9.34 -22.10
C ALA A 105 -12.81 -8.86 -21.50
N TRP A 106 -11.93 -8.28 -22.33
CA TRP A 106 -10.66 -7.70 -21.86
C TRP A 106 -10.88 -6.55 -20.88
N LEU A 107 -11.77 -5.61 -21.20
CA LEU A 107 -12.11 -4.49 -20.32
C LEU A 107 -12.65 -4.97 -18.97
N GLN A 108 -13.58 -5.93 -18.99
CA GLN A 108 -14.15 -6.49 -17.78
C GLN A 108 -13.10 -7.19 -16.91
N PHE A 109 -12.17 -7.92 -17.53
CA PHE A 109 -11.08 -8.61 -16.84
C PHE A 109 -10.07 -7.61 -16.25
N LEU A 110 -9.57 -6.68 -17.06
CA LEU A 110 -8.51 -5.72 -16.71
C LEU A 110 -8.96 -4.78 -15.58
N TYR A 111 -10.15 -4.19 -15.69
CA TYR A 111 -10.69 -3.28 -14.67
C TYR A 111 -11.41 -4.01 -13.52
N GLY A 112 -11.62 -5.32 -13.67
CA GLY A 112 -12.13 -6.20 -12.63
C GLY A 112 -11.01 -6.91 -11.88
N LYS A 113 -10.94 -8.23 -12.05
CA LYS A 113 -10.11 -9.13 -11.23
C LYS A 113 -8.62 -8.80 -11.32
N PHE A 114 -8.11 -8.47 -12.51
CA PHE A 114 -6.68 -8.21 -12.70
C PHE A 114 -6.20 -7.05 -11.85
N LYS A 115 -6.89 -5.90 -11.91
CA LYS A 115 -6.55 -4.71 -11.12
C LYS A 115 -6.40 -5.01 -9.63
N TYR A 116 -7.38 -5.70 -9.04
CA TYR A 116 -7.31 -6.04 -7.61
C TYR A 116 -6.18 -7.02 -7.29
N ALA A 117 -5.96 -8.02 -8.16
CA ALA A 117 -4.90 -8.99 -7.99
C ALA A 117 -3.51 -8.36 -8.07
N ILE A 118 -3.29 -7.47 -9.04
CA ILE A 118 -1.99 -6.81 -9.23
C ILE A 118 -1.72 -5.78 -8.14
N GLU A 119 -2.73 -5.01 -7.71
CA GLU A 119 -2.60 -4.04 -6.60
C GLU A 119 -2.17 -4.73 -5.28
N ASP A 120 -2.69 -5.93 -5.00
CA ASP A 120 -2.29 -6.74 -3.83
C ASP A 120 -0.82 -7.15 -3.89
N LYS A 121 -0.32 -7.54 -5.08
CA LYS A 121 1.08 -7.97 -5.26
C LYS A 121 2.06 -6.82 -5.41
N LEU A 122 1.62 -5.67 -5.90
CA LEU A 122 2.45 -4.46 -6.03
C LEU A 122 2.79 -3.86 -4.67
N ARG A 123 1.90 -3.95 -3.69
CA ARG A 123 2.10 -3.38 -2.35
C ARG A 123 3.39 -3.86 -1.65
N PRO A 124 3.65 -5.18 -1.47
CA PRO A 124 4.88 -5.64 -0.85
C PRO A 124 6.14 -5.28 -1.65
N LEU A 125 6.03 -5.27 -2.99
CA LEU A 125 7.13 -4.86 -3.86
C LEU A 125 7.50 -3.39 -3.63
N ILE A 126 6.53 -2.47 -3.66
CA ILE A 126 6.74 -1.04 -3.42
C ILE A 126 7.35 -0.82 -2.04
N ASN A 127 6.87 -1.54 -1.01
CA ASN A 127 7.43 -1.44 0.34
C ASN A 127 8.90 -1.86 0.40
N THR A 128 9.26 -2.92 -0.34
CA THR A 128 10.65 -3.38 -0.43
C THR A 128 11.50 -2.34 -1.13
N GLU A 129 11.04 -1.78 -2.26
CA GLU A 129 11.73 -0.70 -2.98
C GLU A 129 11.97 0.54 -2.11
N LEU A 130 10.96 0.95 -1.34
CA LEU A 130 11.07 2.11 -0.44
C LEU A 130 11.99 1.87 0.75
N SER A 131 12.23 0.61 1.12
CA SER A 131 13.13 0.24 2.23
C SER A 131 14.62 0.21 1.82
N ILE A 132 14.89 0.28 0.52
CA ILE A 132 16.25 0.30 -0.02
C ILE A 132 16.70 1.76 -0.11
N ASP A 133 17.73 2.08 0.65
CA ASP A 133 18.43 3.34 0.46
C ASP A 133 19.44 3.16 -0.67
N PHE A 134 19.07 3.67 -1.85
CA PHE A 134 19.92 3.64 -3.04
C PHE A 134 21.14 4.58 -2.94
N LYS A 135 21.29 5.34 -1.83
CA LYS A 135 22.43 6.24 -1.57
C LYS A 135 23.41 5.71 -0.51
N GLU A 136 22.96 4.82 0.39
CA GLU A 136 23.78 4.19 1.44
C GLU A 136 24.11 2.72 1.12
N SER A 137 24.89 2.05 1.97
CA SER A 137 25.31 0.65 1.78
C SER A 137 24.17 -0.36 2.03
N THR A 138 23.13 -0.37 1.20
CA THR A 138 22.04 -1.35 1.29
C THR A 138 22.56 -2.78 1.11
N PRO A 139 22.26 -3.74 2.03
CA PRO A 139 22.68 -5.14 1.90
C PRO A 139 22.33 -5.76 0.54
N VAL A 140 23.23 -6.62 0.03
CA VAL A 140 23.10 -7.23 -1.31
C VAL A 140 21.86 -8.13 -1.36
N GLU A 141 21.59 -8.82 -0.27
CA GLU A 141 20.48 -9.74 -0.09
C GLU A 141 19.16 -9.02 -0.32
N ARG A 142 19.03 -7.77 0.14
CA ARG A 142 17.82 -6.96 -0.11
C ARG A 142 17.66 -6.56 -1.57
N ILE A 143 18.75 -6.33 -2.29
CA ILE A 143 18.72 -6.05 -3.74
C ILE A 143 18.31 -7.31 -4.49
N SER A 144 18.83 -8.48 -4.08
CA SER A 144 18.43 -9.79 -4.61
C SER A 144 16.95 -10.07 -4.36
N ASP A 145 16.47 -9.87 -3.13
CA ASP A 145 15.07 -10.02 -2.75
C ASP A 145 14.15 -9.11 -3.57
N LEU A 146 14.55 -7.86 -3.81
CA LEU A 146 13.82 -6.93 -4.65
C LEU A 146 13.73 -7.45 -6.09
N LEU A 147 14.87 -7.83 -6.70
CA LEU A 147 14.89 -8.30 -8.08
C LEU A 147 14.11 -9.59 -8.25
N ASN A 148 14.23 -10.53 -7.31
CA ASN A 148 13.44 -11.76 -7.29
C ASN A 148 11.94 -11.47 -7.16
N SER A 149 11.55 -10.55 -6.28
CA SER A 149 10.16 -10.12 -6.13
C SER A 149 9.60 -9.50 -7.41
N ARG A 150 10.39 -8.65 -8.08
CA ARG A 150 10.03 -8.07 -9.39
C ARG A 150 9.87 -9.17 -10.45
N CYS A 151 10.82 -10.10 -10.53
CA CYS A 151 10.76 -11.21 -11.48
C CYS A 151 9.54 -12.09 -11.26
N ASN A 152 9.24 -12.43 -10.01
CA ASN A 152 8.07 -13.24 -9.69
C ASN A 152 6.79 -12.54 -10.13
N LEU A 153 6.63 -11.25 -9.80
CA LEU A 153 5.46 -10.50 -10.23
C LEU A 153 5.37 -10.43 -11.77
N ILE A 154 6.48 -10.15 -12.45
CA ILE A 154 6.53 -10.06 -13.91
C ILE A 154 6.18 -11.40 -14.57
N ASN A 155 6.87 -12.47 -14.18
CA ASN A 155 6.76 -13.78 -14.82
C ASN A 155 5.41 -14.45 -14.54
N TYR A 156 4.82 -14.22 -13.36
CA TYR A 156 3.59 -14.90 -12.97
C TYR A 156 2.32 -14.08 -13.24
N TYR A 157 2.39 -12.75 -13.29
CA TYR A 157 1.20 -11.91 -13.43
C TYR A 157 1.19 -11.03 -14.68
N ILE A 158 2.33 -10.55 -15.17
CA ILE A 158 2.37 -9.58 -16.26
C ILE A 158 2.63 -10.25 -17.61
N ILE A 159 3.73 -11.00 -17.76
CA ILE A 159 4.12 -11.62 -19.04
C ILE A 159 3.01 -12.51 -19.61
N PRO A 160 2.38 -13.42 -18.84
CA PRO A 160 1.33 -14.29 -19.40
C PRO A 160 0.16 -13.50 -20.01
N LEU A 161 -0.15 -12.33 -19.46
CA LEU A 161 -1.20 -11.46 -19.96
C LEU A 161 -0.77 -10.68 -21.20
N ILE A 162 0.49 -10.20 -21.24
CA ILE A 162 1.07 -9.57 -22.42
C ILE A 162 1.05 -10.57 -23.59
N ASP A 163 1.55 -11.78 -23.38
CA ASP A 163 1.63 -12.81 -24.40
C ASP A 163 0.24 -13.18 -24.93
N ARG A 164 -0.73 -13.37 -24.01
CA ARG A 164 -2.11 -13.67 -24.40
C ARG A 164 -2.76 -12.52 -25.16
N TRP A 165 -2.54 -11.28 -24.71
CA TRP A 165 -3.08 -10.11 -25.38
C TRP A 165 -2.55 -10.01 -26.81
N ILE A 166 -1.25 -10.24 -27.03
CA ILE A 166 -0.64 -10.24 -28.37
C ILE A 166 -1.21 -11.33 -29.26
N ILE A 167 -1.42 -12.54 -28.73
CA ILE A 167 -2.03 -13.65 -29.49
C ILE A 167 -3.45 -13.31 -29.95
N GLU A 168 -4.22 -12.60 -29.12
CA GLU A 168 -5.59 -12.21 -29.46
C GLU A 168 -5.68 -10.93 -30.30
N HIS A 169 -4.60 -10.14 -30.36
CA HIS A 169 -4.49 -8.89 -31.08
C HIS A 169 -3.38 -8.98 -32.12
N ASP A 170 -3.65 -9.76 -33.17
CA ASP A 170 -2.74 -10.00 -34.28
C ASP A 170 -2.07 -8.70 -34.77
N ASN A 171 -0.76 -8.78 -35.02
CA ASN A 171 0.08 -7.68 -35.50
C ASN A 171 0.18 -6.44 -34.59
N LEU A 172 -0.39 -6.47 -33.39
CA LEU A 172 -0.18 -5.41 -32.40
C LEU A 172 1.09 -5.67 -31.57
N ASN A 173 1.76 -4.58 -31.21
CA ASN A 173 2.99 -4.63 -30.43
C ASN A 173 2.72 -4.81 -28.93
N GLN A 174 3.59 -5.54 -28.25
CA GLN A 174 3.62 -5.69 -26.78
C GLN A 174 3.57 -4.34 -26.02
N SER A 175 4.09 -3.24 -26.59
CA SER A 175 4.00 -1.91 -25.97
C SER A 175 2.55 -1.43 -25.77
N TYR A 176 1.64 -1.80 -26.67
CA TYR A 176 0.21 -1.52 -26.52
C TYR A 176 -0.42 -2.41 -25.46
N ALA A 177 -0.04 -3.69 -25.41
CA ALA A 177 -0.46 -4.59 -24.32
C ALA A 177 -0.08 -4.00 -22.95
N ALA A 178 1.17 -3.56 -22.79
CA ALA A 178 1.62 -2.94 -21.55
C ALA A 178 0.83 -1.68 -21.19
N ALA A 179 0.44 -0.85 -22.17
CA ALA A 179 -0.40 0.33 -21.92
C ALA A 179 -1.82 -0.04 -21.48
N ALA A 180 -2.42 -1.05 -22.13
CA ALA A 180 -3.72 -1.59 -21.75
C ALA A 180 -3.71 -2.15 -20.31
N LEU A 181 -2.64 -2.83 -19.92
CA LEU A 181 -2.45 -3.35 -18.55
C LEU A 181 -2.19 -2.23 -17.53
N LEU A 182 -1.44 -1.19 -17.90
CA LEU A 182 -1.09 -0.09 -17.00
C LEU A 182 -2.29 0.81 -16.69
N SER A 183 -3.09 1.12 -17.71
CA SER A 183 -4.27 1.99 -17.64
C SER A 183 -5.18 1.77 -16.41
N PRO A 184 -5.66 0.54 -16.11
CA PRO A 184 -6.51 0.28 -14.94
C PRO A 184 -5.78 0.47 -13.60
N ILE A 185 -4.46 0.27 -13.56
CA ILE A 185 -3.64 0.38 -12.34
C ILE A 185 -3.46 1.85 -11.96
N ILE A 186 -3.16 2.70 -12.94
CA ILE A 186 -2.93 4.14 -12.71
C ILE A 186 -4.19 5.00 -12.85
N LYS A 187 -5.33 4.37 -13.19
CA LYS A 187 -6.64 4.99 -13.38
C LYS A 187 -6.63 6.10 -14.44
N THR A 188 -5.96 5.89 -15.55
CA THR A 188 -5.95 6.82 -16.70
C THR A 188 -6.34 6.10 -17.97
N ASP A 189 -6.63 6.84 -19.04
CA ASP A 189 -6.91 6.25 -20.34
C ASP A 189 -5.66 5.55 -20.92
N PRO A 190 -5.83 4.51 -21.77
CA PRO A 190 -4.71 3.78 -22.36
C PRO A 190 -3.74 4.64 -23.16
N SER A 191 -4.24 5.66 -23.88
CA SER A 191 -3.38 6.59 -24.60
C SER A 191 -2.45 7.38 -23.67
N GLU A 192 -2.94 7.76 -22.49
CA GLU A 192 -2.14 8.48 -21.50
C GLU A 192 -1.20 7.52 -20.75
N ALA A 193 -1.66 6.30 -20.47
CA ALA A 193 -0.83 5.23 -19.93
C ALA A 193 0.36 4.90 -20.85
N TYR A 194 0.15 4.92 -22.17
CA TYR A 194 1.23 4.74 -23.14
C TYR A 194 2.29 5.85 -23.06
N LYS A 195 1.88 7.13 -22.90
CA LYS A 195 2.82 8.24 -22.69
C LYS A 195 3.61 8.05 -21.39
N LYS A 196 2.95 7.64 -20.31
CA LYS A 196 3.63 7.34 -19.04
C LYS A 196 4.61 6.19 -19.14
N LEU A 197 4.35 5.18 -19.97
CA LEU A 197 5.33 4.12 -20.25
C LEU A 197 6.58 4.68 -20.93
N ILE A 198 6.43 5.60 -21.89
CA ILE A 198 7.56 6.25 -22.55
C ILE A 198 8.39 7.03 -21.53
N GLU A 199 7.74 7.83 -20.67
CA GLU A 199 8.42 8.58 -19.60
C GLU A 199 9.13 7.65 -18.61
N ALA A 200 8.49 6.53 -18.26
CA ALA A 200 9.03 5.54 -17.32
C ALA A 200 10.26 4.80 -17.85
N VAL A 201 10.54 4.81 -19.16
CA VAL A 201 11.78 4.22 -19.72
C VAL A 201 13.01 4.87 -19.09
N ASN A 202 13.04 6.20 -18.95
CA ASN A 202 14.17 6.89 -18.34
C ASN A 202 14.29 6.57 -16.86
N SER A 203 13.17 6.55 -16.14
CA SER A 203 13.16 6.13 -14.73
C SER A 203 13.63 4.69 -14.55
N ALA A 204 13.30 3.79 -15.48
CA ALA A 204 13.75 2.41 -15.46
C ALA A 204 15.25 2.31 -15.75
N LYS A 205 15.77 3.11 -16.71
CA LYS A 205 17.22 3.21 -16.97
C LYS A 205 17.97 3.64 -15.73
N ASP A 206 17.53 4.71 -15.07
CA ASP A 206 18.17 5.24 -13.86
C ASP A 206 18.16 4.20 -12.72
N PHE A 207 17.03 3.52 -12.55
CA PHE A 207 16.89 2.44 -11.56
C PHE A 207 17.89 1.30 -11.81
N PHE A 208 17.92 0.74 -13.02
CA PHE A 208 18.84 -0.37 -13.33
C PHE A 208 20.31 0.07 -13.39
N PHE A 209 20.60 1.33 -13.73
CA PHE A 209 21.95 1.89 -13.63
C PHE A 209 22.42 2.01 -12.18
N THR A 210 21.53 2.42 -11.29
CA THR A 210 21.82 2.50 -9.85
C THR A 210 22.07 1.12 -9.25
N LEU A 211 21.28 0.11 -9.65
CA LEU A 211 21.49 -1.27 -9.24
C LEU A 211 22.85 -1.82 -9.69
N ASP A 212 23.28 -1.48 -10.91
CA ASP A 212 24.58 -1.88 -11.45
C ASP A 212 25.73 -1.35 -10.58
N ILE A 213 25.73 -0.05 -10.26
CA ILE A 213 26.76 0.57 -9.39
C ILE A 213 26.79 -0.08 -8.00
N LEU A 214 25.62 -0.36 -7.43
CA LEU A 214 25.52 -0.98 -6.10
C LEU A 214 26.04 -2.43 -6.11
N THR A 215 25.89 -3.12 -7.23
CA THR A 215 26.33 -4.52 -7.40
C THR A 215 27.78 -4.66 -7.88
N GLU A 216 28.39 -3.61 -8.44
CA GLU A 216 29.83 -3.56 -8.74
C GLU A 216 30.68 -3.25 -7.49
N LYS A 217 30.20 -2.37 -6.60
CA LYS A 217 30.92 -1.96 -5.37
C LYS A 217 31.04 -3.04 -4.31
N LYS A 218 30.21 -4.08 -4.40
CA LYS A 218 30.21 -5.21 -3.49
C LYS A 218 30.67 -6.39 -4.33
N ASP A 219 31.80 -7.00 -4.00
CA ASP A 219 32.38 -8.16 -4.71
C ASP A 219 31.39 -9.33 -4.75
N LEU A 220 30.42 -9.21 -5.65
CA LEU A 220 29.32 -10.12 -5.91
C LEU A 220 29.86 -11.20 -6.85
N GLU A 221 30.72 -12.05 -6.33
CA GLU A 221 31.06 -13.32 -7.00
C GLU A 221 29.90 -14.33 -6.88
N GLU A 222 29.02 -14.18 -5.88
CA GLU A 222 28.01 -15.19 -5.54
C GLU A 222 26.69 -15.14 -6.34
N ASP A 223 26.41 -14.09 -7.14
CA ASP A 223 25.13 -14.03 -7.87
C ASP A 223 25.26 -13.52 -9.32
N VAL A 224 26.08 -14.25 -10.10
CA VAL A 224 26.28 -14.05 -11.56
C VAL A 224 24.97 -13.88 -12.32
N LYS A 225 23.91 -14.60 -11.90
CA LYS A 225 22.58 -14.54 -12.52
C LYS A 225 21.95 -13.15 -12.41
N ILE A 226 22.05 -12.51 -11.25
CA ILE A 226 21.52 -11.16 -11.01
C ILE A 226 22.25 -10.13 -11.85
N LYS A 227 23.59 -10.20 -11.88
CA LYS A 227 24.41 -9.30 -12.70
C LYS A 227 24.06 -9.41 -14.18
N LEU A 228 23.96 -10.63 -14.71
CA LEU A 228 23.55 -10.86 -16.10
C LEU A 228 22.16 -10.28 -16.38
N GLN A 229 21.20 -10.49 -15.49
CA GLN A 229 19.85 -9.94 -15.63
C GLN A 229 19.85 -8.41 -15.67
N ILE A 230 20.61 -7.74 -14.80
CA ILE A 230 20.74 -6.27 -14.80
C ILE A 230 21.33 -5.79 -16.13
N ILE A 231 22.40 -6.43 -16.61
CA ILE A 231 23.07 -6.08 -17.88
C ILE A 231 22.13 -6.28 -19.08
N GLU A 232 21.44 -7.42 -19.16
CA GLU A 232 20.50 -7.73 -20.24
C GLU A 232 19.31 -6.75 -20.27
N THR A 233 18.77 -6.42 -19.10
CA THR A 233 17.68 -5.46 -18.97
C THR A 233 18.15 -4.07 -19.39
N ARG A 234 19.33 -3.62 -18.95
CA ARG A 234 19.92 -2.34 -19.37
C ARG A 234 20.12 -2.24 -20.87
N ARG A 235 20.69 -3.28 -21.48
CA ARG A 235 20.88 -3.35 -22.93
C ARG A 235 19.55 -3.24 -23.67
N SER A 236 18.51 -3.88 -23.15
CA SER A 236 17.17 -3.85 -23.73
C SER A 236 16.48 -2.50 -23.54
N LEU A 237 16.70 -1.80 -22.42
CA LEU A 237 16.18 -0.46 -22.16
C LEU A 237 16.73 0.62 -23.12
N LEU A 238 17.83 0.35 -23.83
CA LEU A 238 18.37 1.23 -24.87
C LEU A 238 17.56 1.18 -26.17
N LYS A 239 16.76 0.14 -26.38
CA LYS A 239 15.92 -0.01 -27.57
C LYS A 239 14.66 0.87 -27.47
N PRO A 240 14.03 1.23 -28.61
CA PRO A 240 12.70 1.82 -28.60
C PRO A 240 11.68 0.94 -27.87
N LEU A 241 10.66 1.53 -27.24
CA LEU A 241 9.63 0.81 -26.45
C LEU A 241 8.99 -0.35 -27.23
N LYS A 242 8.77 -0.16 -28.53
CA LYS A 242 8.20 -1.15 -29.45
C LYS A 242 9.11 -2.38 -29.67
N GLU A 243 10.41 -2.25 -29.45
CA GLU A 243 11.40 -3.31 -29.69
C GLU A 243 11.91 -3.98 -28.40
N MET A 244 11.44 -3.52 -27.24
CA MET A 244 11.83 -4.07 -25.95
C MET A 244 11.16 -5.43 -25.74
N PRO A 245 11.88 -6.48 -25.30
CA PRO A 245 11.26 -7.76 -24.96
C PRO A 245 10.25 -7.60 -23.80
N SER A 246 9.27 -8.50 -23.72
CA SER A 246 8.15 -8.41 -22.76
C SER A 246 8.63 -8.36 -21.31
N THR A 247 9.75 -9.04 -21.02
CA THR A 247 10.44 -8.97 -19.71
C THR A 247 10.87 -7.56 -19.36
N THR A 248 11.58 -6.87 -20.27
CA THR A 248 12.03 -5.48 -20.07
C THR A 248 10.86 -4.52 -20.04
N LEU A 249 9.89 -4.70 -20.92
CA LEU A 249 8.70 -3.86 -20.96
C LEU A 249 7.88 -3.97 -19.66
N ALA A 250 7.79 -5.16 -19.07
CA ALA A 250 7.15 -5.35 -17.78
C ALA A 250 7.92 -4.66 -16.65
N GLN A 251 9.26 -4.58 -16.72
CA GLN A 251 10.05 -3.77 -15.78
C GLN A 251 9.75 -2.27 -15.92
N VAL A 252 9.59 -1.78 -17.16
CA VAL A 252 9.16 -0.40 -17.44
C VAL A 252 7.75 -0.14 -16.92
N LEU A 253 6.82 -1.07 -17.15
CA LEU A 253 5.45 -1.01 -16.61
C LEU A 253 5.47 -0.87 -15.09
N LEU A 254 6.24 -1.71 -14.39
CA LEU A 254 6.40 -1.60 -12.94
C LEU A 254 6.95 -0.25 -12.49
N GLN A 255 7.82 0.36 -13.29
CA GLN A 255 8.37 1.68 -13.00
C GLN A 255 7.37 2.82 -13.26
N ALA A 256 6.47 2.65 -14.23
CA ALA A 256 5.44 3.63 -14.56
C ALA A 256 4.34 3.75 -13.49
N ILE A 257 4.23 2.77 -12.59
CA ILE A 257 3.27 2.80 -11.49
C ILE A 257 3.70 3.88 -10.48
N PRO A 258 2.86 4.88 -10.17
CA PRO A 258 3.24 5.96 -9.28
C PRO A 258 3.57 5.40 -7.89
N ARG A 259 4.79 5.68 -7.44
CA ARG A 259 5.16 5.50 -6.04
C ARG A 259 4.55 6.67 -5.30
N ILE A 260 3.42 6.45 -4.64
CA ILE A 260 2.95 7.45 -3.69
C ILE A 260 4.06 7.55 -2.63
N LYS A 261 4.37 8.73 -2.14
CA LYS A 261 4.96 8.84 -0.80
C LYS A 261 3.83 9.40 0.04
N PRO A 262 3.55 8.88 1.25
CA PRO A 262 2.53 9.48 2.09
C PRO A 262 3.00 10.90 2.46
N GLU A 263 2.64 11.88 1.64
CA GLU A 263 2.70 13.28 2.02
C GLU A 263 1.54 13.52 3.00
N LEU A 264 1.88 14.04 4.17
CA LEU A 264 1.02 14.15 5.35
C LEU A 264 -0.24 15.04 5.19
N THR A 265 -0.54 15.56 4.00
CA THR A 265 -1.47 16.70 3.87
C THR A 265 -2.52 16.60 2.77
N THR A 266 -2.57 15.55 1.94
CA THR A 266 -3.69 15.39 0.99
C THR A 266 -4.18 13.94 0.89
N PRO A 267 -5.51 13.71 0.79
CA PRO A 267 -6.02 12.37 0.56
C PRO A 267 -5.63 11.93 -0.86
N PRO A 268 -5.00 10.75 -1.03
CA PRO A 268 -4.46 10.33 -2.32
C PRO A 268 -5.59 9.97 -3.32
N SER A 269 -5.32 10.22 -4.61
CA SER A 269 -6.20 9.84 -5.73
C SER A 269 -6.17 8.34 -6.08
N SER A 270 -5.31 7.57 -5.42
CA SER A 270 -5.15 6.12 -5.59
C SER A 270 -5.25 5.38 -4.24
N ASN A 271 -5.89 4.21 -4.25
CA ASN A 271 -6.12 3.38 -3.06
C ASN A 271 -4.87 2.61 -2.60
N ILE A 272 -3.71 2.95 -3.14
CA ILE A 272 -2.43 2.38 -2.71
C ILE A 272 -2.03 3.11 -1.45
N LEU A 273 -2.65 2.73 -0.33
CA LEU A 273 -2.27 3.23 0.97
C LEU A 273 -0.89 2.66 1.30
N ILE A 274 0.13 3.51 1.29
CA ILE A 274 1.48 3.10 1.67
C ILE A 274 1.53 3.10 3.18
N VAL A 275 1.42 1.89 3.72
CA VAL A 275 1.75 1.60 5.10
C VAL A 275 3.24 1.30 5.10
N HIS A 276 4.03 2.20 5.68
CA HIS A 276 5.43 1.90 6.00
C HIS A 276 5.51 0.53 6.68
N ALA A 277 6.55 -0.25 6.36
CA ALA A 277 6.77 -1.53 7.03
C ALA A 277 6.74 -1.29 8.56
N PRO A 278 5.84 -1.96 9.30
CA PRO A 278 5.76 -1.76 10.73
C PRO A 278 7.07 -2.24 11.34
N VAL A 279 7.70 -1.39 12.15
CA VAL A 279 8.85 -1.79 12.95
C VAL A 279 8.42 -2.95 13.84
N THR A 280 8.97 -4.14 13.57
CA THR A 280 8.65 -5.35 14.33
C THR A 280 9.09 -5.17 15.78
N ARG A 281 8.12 -5.06 16.70
CA ARG A 281 8.35 -5.13 18.15
C ARG A 281 7.84 -6.47 18.66
N ASN A 282 8.73 -7.43 18.90
CA ASN A 282 8.43 -8.71 19.55
C ASN A 282 7.12 -9.39 19.07
N GLY A 283 6.88 -9.43 17.76
CA GLY A 283 5.75 -10.15 17.17
C GLY A 283 4.39 -9.43 17.14
N LEU A 284 4.33 -8.11 17.41
CA LEU A 284 3.08 -7.33 17.24
C LEU A 284 3.32 -6.10 16.34
N VAL A 285 2.43 -5.94 15.36
CA VAL A 285 2.45 -4.94 14.28
C VAL A 285 1.63 -3.71 14.67
N GLY A 286 2.20 -2.50 14.59
CA GLY A 286 1.49 -1.23 14.81
C GLY A 286 2.22 -0.03 14.18
N PRO A 287 1.53 1.09 13.94
CA PRO A 287 2.11 2.30 13.34
C PRO A 287 3.15 2.97 14.25
N ASP A 288 3.95 3.90 13.68
CA ASP A 288 4.87 4.74 14.47
C ASP A 288 4.08 5.62 15.43
N PHE A 289 4.10 5.25 16.70
CA PHE A 289 3.49 5.97 17.78
C PHE A 289 4.42 7.11 18.20
N LYS A 290 4.03 8.36 17.93
CA LYS A 290 4.78 9.58 18.25
C LYS A 290 4.63 9.97 19.71
N SER A 291 3.57 9.50 20.37
CA SER A 291 3.23 9.81 21.75
C SER A 291 2.84 8.55 22.53
N PRO A 292 3.10 8.49 23.86
CA PRO A 292 2.60 7.43 24.73
C PRO A 292 1.10 7.15 24.61
N ILE A 293 0.31 8.16 24.23
CA ILE A 293 -1.15 8.06 24.11
C ILE A 293 -1.58 7.23 22.90
N ASP A 294 -0.77 7.16 21.85
CA ASP A 294 -1.16 6.47 20.63
C ASP A 294 -1.28 4.94 20.85
N PHE A 295 -0.55 4.41 21.85
CA PHE A 295 -0.67 3.03 22.32
C PHE A 295 -1.98 2.75 23.08
N LEU A 296 -2.63 3.82 23.56
CA LEU A 296 -3.82 3.73 24.42
C LEU A 296 -5.11 4.12 23.70
N GLU A 297 -5.06 4.63 22.46
CA GLU A 297 -6.23 5.08 21.68
C GLU A 297 -7.39 4.08 21.68
N ARG A 298 -7.10 2.86 21.23
CA ARG A 298 -8.09 1.77 21.18
C ARG A 298 -8.59 1.43 22.58
N ASP A 299 -7.69 1.35 23.56
CA ASP A 299 -8.04 0.91 24.91
C ASP A 299 -8.84 1.96 25.67
N ILE A 300 -8.60 3.25 25.43
CA ILE A 300 -9.42 4.35 25.95
C ILE A 300 -10.84 4.28 25.37
N LEU A 301 -10.98 4.02 24.06
CA LEU A 301 -12.29 3.81 23.43
C LEU A 301 -13.02 2.59 23.99
N LEU A 302 -12.30 1.50 24.28
CA LEU A 302 -12.87 0.31 24.92
C LEU A 302 -13.26 0.58 26.38
N ALA A 303 -12.46 1.35 27.12
CA ALA A 303 -12.71 1.72 28.51
C ALA A 303 -13.98 2.57 28.65
N LYS A 304 -14.29 3.45 27.68
CA LYS A 304 -15.54 4.22 27.66
C LYS A 304 -16.80 3.35 27.66
N LYS A 305 -16.73 2.14 27.11
CA LYS A 305 -17.85 1.20 27.03
C LYS A 305 -18.00 0.33 28.28
N ARG A 306 -17.08 0.42 29.25
CA ARG A 306 -17.09 -0.40 30.48
C ARG A 306 -17.77 0.30 31.65
N PRO A 307 -18.36 -0.45 32.60
CA PRO A 307 -18.80 0.05 33.90
C PRO A 307 -17.64 0.73 34.67
N GLU A 308 -17.95 1.67 35.56
CA GLU A 308 -16.98 2.56 36.21
C GLU A 308 -15.87 1.82 36.99
N LEU A 309 -16.23 0.80 37.78
CA LEU A 309 -15.26 -0.01 38.55
C LEU A 309 -14.33 -0.83 37.63
N GLU A 310 -14.87 -1.47 36.60
CA GLU A 310 -14.09 -2.25 35.63
C GLU A 310 -13.22 -1.38 34.73
N ARG A 311 -13.68 -0.16 34.46
CA ARG A 311 -12.96 0.82 33.64
C ARG A 311 -11.65 1.22 34.28
N CYS A 312 -11.64 1.48 35.58
CA CYS A 312 -10.44 1.91 36.31
C CYS A 312 -9.38 0.81 36.36
N ASP A 313 -9.79 -0.42 36.65
CA ASP A 313 -8.94 -1.60 36.60
C ASP A 313 -8.37 -1.85 35.20
N PHE A 314 -9.21 -1.72 34.18
CA PHE A 314 -8.82 -1.91 32.78
C PHE A 314 -7.81 -0.85 32.32
N LEU A 315 -8.08 0.42 32.61
CA LEU A 315 -7.17 1.53 32.28
C LEU A 315 -5.85 1.41 33.03
N SER A 316 -5.87 1.11 34.32
CA SER A 316 -4.66 0.95 35.14
C SER A 316 -3.77 -0.18 34.61
N LYS A 317 -4.35 -1.34 34.26
CA LYS A 317 -3.61 -2.46 33.66
C LYS A 317 -3.01 -2.09 32.30
N THR A 318 -3.77 -1.38 31.47
CA THR A 318 -3.34 -1.01 30.12
C THR A 318 -2.25 0.06 30.16
N VAL A 319 -2.43 1.12 30.95
CA VAL A 319 -1.43 2.16 31.15
C VAL A 319 -0.15 1.58 31.73
N THR A 320 -0.25 0.65 32.70
CA THR A 320 0.91 -0.08 33.22
C THR A 320 1.66 -0.84 32.13
N LYS A 321 0.93 -1.54 31.25
CA LYS A 321 1.52 -2.31 30.14
C LYS A 321 2.23 -1.38 29.14
N VAL A 322 1.60 -0.27 28.77
CA VAL A 322 2.20 0.74 27.88
C VAL A 322 3.42 1.37 28.53
N PHE A 323 3.30 1.78 29.80
CA PHE A 323 4.40 2.39 30.53
C PHE A 323 5.58 1.45 30.69
N LYS A 324 5.37 0.13 30.88
CA LYS A 324 6.41 -0.92 30.87
C LYS A 324 7.09 -1.11 29.49
N ASN A 325 6.37 -0.86 28.39
CA ASN A 325 6.87 -1.08 27.03
C ASN A 325 7.54 0.14 26.39
N LEU A 326 7.40 1.35 26.94
CA LEU A 326 7.98 2.60 26.41
C LEU A 326 9.51 2.75 26.55
N ASN A 327 10.24 1.65 26.82
CA ASN A 327 11.62 1.65 27.31
C ASN A 327 12.71 2.17 26.35
N TYR A 328 12.39 2.60 25.11
CA TYR A 328 13.41 2.88 24.09
C TYR A 328 13.32 4.25 23.39
N GLN A 329 12.28 5.06 23.63
CA GLN A 329 12.04 6.25 22.78
C GLN A 329 11.83 7.57 23.51
N ILE A 330 11.63 7.58 24.84
CA ILE A 330 11.31 8.82 25.57
C ILE A 330 12.32 9.01 26.71
N PRO A 331 13.17 10.05 26.66
CA PRO A 331 14.19 10.32 27.68
C PRO A 331 13.60 10.63 29.07
N ASN A 332 12.32 11.02 29.14
CA ASN A 332 11.68 11.41 30.40
C ASN A 332 10.42 10.59 30.73
N GLN A 333 10.55 9.67 31.68
CA GLN A 333 9.46 8.80 32.14
C GLN A 333 8.36 9.56 32.88
N LEU A 334 8.68 10.62 33.61
CA LEU A 334 7.70 11.43 34.35
C LEU A 334 6.82 12.25 33.39
N GLU A 335 7.39 12.74 32.29
CA GLU A 335 6.60 13.39 31.24
C GLU A 335 5.70 12.42 30.52
N ALA A 336 6.20 11.24 30.16
CA ALA A 336 5.36 10.22 29.56
C ALA A 336 4.17 9.85 30.47
N ALA A 337 4.42 9.71 31.78
CA ALA A 337 3.38 9.47 32.77
C ALA A 337 2.35 10.61 32.84
N TYR A 338 2.82 11.86 32.90
CA TYR A 338 1.96 13.05 32.95
C TYR A 338 1.10 13.16 31.68
N THR A 339 1.69 13.00 30.50
CA THR A 339 0.97 13.07 29.21
C THR A 339 -0.13 12.01 29.14
N ILE A 340 0.14 10.76 29.56
CA ILE A 340 -0.86 9.70 29.61
C ILE A 340 -2.02 10.09 30.55
N VAL A 341 -1.69 10.53 31.78
CA VAL A 341 -2.71 10.88 32.78
C VAL A 341 -3.56 12.05 32.33
N LYS A 342 -2.94 13.08 31.76
CA LYS A 342 -3.63 14.26 31.25
C LYS A 342 -4.65 13.89 30.17
N GLU A 343 -4.20 13.21 29.12
CA GLU A 343 -5.03 12.84 27.97
C GLU A 343 -6.16 11.87 28.33
N VAL A 344 -5.88 10.89 29.20
CA VAL A 344 -6.93 9.98 29.69
C VAL A 344 -8.00 10.78 30.43
N LEU A 345 -7.63 11.65 31.37
CA LEU A 345 -8.61 12.43 32.13
C LEU A 345 -9.42 13.38 31.25
N GLU A 346 -8.77 14.09 30.32
CA GLU A 346 -9.45 14.98 29.37
C GLU A 346 -10.49 14.21 28.52
N ARG A 347 -10.14 13.01 28.04
CA ARG A 347 -11.06 12.17 27.24
C ARG A 347 -12.24 11.58 28.02
N PHE A 348 -12.13 11.53 29.35
CA PHE A 348 -13.21 11.18 30.26
C PHE A 348 -13.88 12.41 30.91
N ASN A 349 -13.61 13.62 30.41
CA ASN A 349 -14.18 14.89 30.90
C ASN A 349 -13.82 15.22 32.36
N HIS A 350 -12.67 14.74 32.86
CA HIS A 350 -12.13 15.11 34.15
C HIS A 350 -11.05 16.18 33.99
N HIS A 351 -10.93 17.07 34.99
CA HIS A 351 -9.88 18.09 34.98
C HIS A 351 -8.54 17.45 35.35
N PRO A 352 -7.55 17.45 34.45
CA PRO A 352 -6.24 16.91 34.76
C PRO A 352 -5.50 17.80 35.76
N PRO A 353 -4.61 17.23 36.60
CA PRO A 353 -3.76 18.03 37.47
C PRO A 353 -2.81 18.87 36.61
N SER A 354 -2.39 20.03 37.12
CA SER A 354 -1.26 20.71 36.49
C SER A 354 0.00 19.85 36.60
N ARG A 355 0.93 19.99 35.65
CA ARG A 355 2.22 19.27 35.65
C ARG A 355 2.93 19.33 37.01
N LYS A 356 2.96 20.51 37.62
CA LYS A 356 3.52 20.74 38.97
C LYS A 356 2.75 19.99 40.07
N GLN A 357 1.42 19.90 40.00
CA GLN A 357 0.61 19.13 40.94
C GLN A 357 0.83 17.63 40.77
N PHE A 358 0.90 17.14 39.54
CA PHE A 358 1.16 15.73 39.24
C PHE A 358 2.50 15.26 39.81
N ILE A 359 3.57 16.01 39.56
CA ILE A 359 4.90 15.72 40.13
C ILE A 359 4.83 15.69 41.66
N ARG A 360 4.14 16.65 42.29
CA ARG A 360 3.97 16.66 43.75
C ARG A 360 3.24 15.43 44.27
N ILE A 361 2.18 14.97 43.61
CA ILE A 361 1.42 13.77 44.01
C ILE A 361 2.33 12.54 44.00
N ILE A 362 3.04 12.31 42.89
CA ILE A 362 3.95 11.16 42.73
C ILE A 362 5.06 11.19 43.80
N TYR A 363 5.61 12.36 44.14
CA TYR A 363 6.71 12.48 45.12
C TYR A 363 6.25 12.52 46.59
N LYS A 364 5.09 13.10 46.89
CA LYS A 364 4.51 13.16 48.24
C LYS A 364 4.11 11.77 48.73
N GLU A 365 3.56 10.94 47.83
CA GLU A 365 3.09 9.60 48.16
C GLU A 365 4.20 8.53 48.07
N ALA A 366 5.33 8.80 47.41
CA ALA A 366 6.52 7.93 47.40
C ALA A 366 7.36 8.00 48.71
N GLY A 367 6.80 8.48 49.81
CA GLY A 367 7.40 8.42 51.15
C GLY A 367 8.60 9.36 51.40
N LYS A 368 8.93 10.27 50.48
CA LYS A 368 10.04 11.23 50.69
C LYS A 368 9.53 12.48 51.43
N GLN A 369 9.34 12.37 52.75
CA GLN A 369 8.97 13.48 53.67
C GLN A 369 9.89 14.72 53.59
N ILE A 370 11.07 14.61 52.98
CA ILE A 370 12.13 15.64 52.96
C ILE A 370 11.76 16.89 52.13
N LEU A 371 10.70 16.87 51.33
CA LEU A 371 10.48 17.91 50.31
C LEU A 371 9.27 18.83 50.52
N GLU A 372 8.32 18.54 51.42
CA GLU A 372 7.09 19.34 51.56
C GLU A 372 7.37 20.82 51.90
N ASN A 373 8.40 21.11 52.70
CA ASN A 373 8.72 22.48 53.11
C ASN A 373 9.47 23.31 52.05
N ASN A 374 10.11 22.67 51.05
CA ASN A 374 10.89 23.35 50.00
C ASN A 374 10.18 23.38 48.64
N LEU A 375 9.19 22.52 48.39
CA LEU A 375 8.47 22.42 47.11
C LEU A 375 7.58 23.64 46.79
N SER A 376 7.22 24.46 47.78
CA SER A 376 6.42 25.68 47.58
C SER A 376 7.23 26.83 46.95
N LYS A 377 8.55 26.83 47.11
CA LYS A 377 9.45 27.94 46.71
C LYS A 377 10.31 27.65 45.47
N ILE A 378 10.37 26.39 45.02
CA ILE A 378 11.18 25.97 43.86
C ILE A 378 10.40 26.18 42.55
N SER A 379 11.07 26.69 41.52
CA SER A 379 10.50 26.85 40.18
C SER A 379 10.30 25.48 39.50
N GLU A 380 9.39 25.41 38.51
CA GLU A 380 9.07 24.15 37.82
C GLU A 380 10.29 23.53 37.13
N LYS A 381 11.19 24.37 36.60
CA LYS A 381 12.43 23.95 35.93
C LYS A 381 13.44 23.35 36.91
N GLU A 382 13.68 24.01 38.05
CA GLU A 382 14.58 23.52 39.10
C GLU A 382 14.08 22.22 39.73
N LEU A 383 12.76 22.09 39.88
CA LEU A 383 12.14 20.86 40.35
C LEU A 383 12.41 19.71 39.37
N TYR A 384 12.21 19.95 38.08
CA TYR A 384 12.42 18.95 37.05
C TYR A 384 13.89 18.52 36.91
N GLU A 385 14.84 19.46 36.97
CA GLU A 385 16.28 19.17 36.93
C GLU A 385 16.75 18.41 38.17
N TYR A 386 16.30 18.81 39.37
CA TYR A 386 16.66 18.12 40.61
C TYR A 386 16.17 16.66 40.62
N LEU A 387 14.97 16.42 40.10
CA LEU A 387 14.31 15.12 40.14
C LEU A 387 14.83 14.13 39.09
N ASN A 388 15.19 14.60 37.90
CA ASN A 388 15.79 13.73 36.86
C ASN A 388 17.26 13.40 37.12
N CYS A 389 18.02 14.30 37.78
CA CYS A 389 19.47 14.16 37.90
C CYS A 389 19.96 13.60 39.25
N LYS A 390 19.27 13.84 40.37
CA LYS A 390 19.81 13.48 41.71
C LYS A 390 19.15 12.29 42.40
N ARG A 391 17.86 12.03 42.17
CA ARG A 391 17.12 10.93 42.83
C ARG A 391 15.94 10.44 41.98
N PRO A 392 16.19 9.67 40.89
CA PRO A 392 15.11 9.12 40.08
C PRO A 392 14.16 8.27 40.93
N ILE A 393 12.86 8.37 40.68
CA ILE A 393 11.86 7.47 41.29
C ILE A 393 11.91 6.14 40.53
N PRO A 394 11.95 4.99 41.22
CA PRO A 394 11.79 3.69 40.59
C PRO A 394 10.49 3.63 39.77
N ARG A 395 10.59 3.11 38.55
CA ARG A 395 9.49 3.05 37.59
C ARG A 395 8.24 2.36 38.17
N GLU A 396 8.46 1.34 38.98
CA GLU A 396 7.42 0.55 39.65
C GLU A 396 6.57 1.43 40.57
N GLN A 397 7.20 2.38 41.27
CA GLN A 397 6.50 3.35 42.11
C GLN A 397 5.70 4.36 41.27
N ILE A 398 6.22 4.78 40.10
CA ILE A 398 5.48 5.66 39.19
C ILE A 398 4.21 4.96 38.68
N ILE A 399 4.33 3.69 38.29
CA ILE A 399 3.21 2.87 37.80
C ILE A 399 2.14 2.68 38.88
N GLU A 400 2.56 2.34 40.09
CA GLU A 400 1.67 2.16 41.24
C GLU A 400 0.87 3.43 41.51
N LYS A 401 1.54 4.59 41.51
CA LYS A 401 0.89 5.89 41.76
C LYS A 401 -0.01 6.37 40.62
N ILE A 402 0.33 6.09 39.36
CA ILE A 402 -0.60 6.34 38.25
C ILE A 402 -1.88 5.52 38.41
N SER A 403 -1.75 4.26 38.82
CA SER A 403 -2.89 3.36 39.03
C SER A 403 -3.76 3.84 40.19
N GLU A 404 -3.15 4.19 41.34
CA GLU A 404 -3.86 4.80 42.48
C GLU A 404 -4.57 6.10 42.08
N TYR A 405 -3.93 6.94 41.26
CA TYR A 405 -4.49 8.21 40.81
C TYR A 405 -5.69 8.02 39.89
N PHE A 406 -5.66 7.04 38.98
CA PHE A 406 -6.82 6.71 38.16
C PHE A 406 -7.96 6.12 38.96
N MET A 407 -7.68 5.26 39.94
CA MET A 407 -8.72 4.79 40.87
C MET A 407 -9.36 6.01 41.54
N LYS A 408 -8.59 6.87 42.21
CA LYS A 408 -9.12 8.04 42.91
C LYS A 408 -9.94 9.01 42.04
N LYS A 409 -9.54 9.23 40.78
CA LYS A 409 -10.18 10.21 39.89
C LYS A 409 -11.24 9.67 38.95
N LEU A 410 -11.18 8.38 38.59
CA LEU A 410 -12.11 7.74 37.65
C LEU A 410 -13.06 6.72 38.33
N GLY A 411 -12.80 6.34 39.59
CA GLY A 411 -13.63 5.38 40.32
C GLY A 411 -13.42 5.40 41.85
N LEU A 412 -14.43 5.92 42.57
CA LEU A 412 -14.52 6.02 44.05
C LEU A 412 -13.73 7.18 44.71
N GLU A 413 -14.21 8.40 44.50
CA GLU A 413 -14.37 9.40 45.58
C GLU A 413 -15.85 9.82 45.66
N LYS A 414 -16.73 8.83 45.80
CA LYS A 414 -18.07 8.97 46.39
C LYS A 414 -18.43 7.68 47.15
N SER A 415 -17.71 7.42 48.24
CA SER A 415 -18.17 6.66 49.42
C SER A 415 -16.97 6.36 50.32
N TRP A 416 -16.63 7.32 51.19
CA TRP A 416 -16.77 7.23 52.64
C TRP A 416 -17.00 8.66 53.15
#